data_AF-A0A510IWH7-F1
#
_entry.id   AF-A0A510IWH7-F1
#
_cell.length_a   1.000
_cell.length_b   1.000
_cell.length_c   1.000
_cell.angle_alpha   90.00
_cell.angle_beta   90.00
_cell.angle_gamma   90.00
#
_symmetry.space_group_name_H-M   'P 1'
#
loop_
_entity.id
_entity.type
_entity.pdbx_description
1 polymer ?
#
loop_
_entity_poly.entity_id
_entity_poly.type
_entity_poly.pdbx_seq_one_letter_code
_entity_poly.pdbx_strand_id
1 'polypeptide(L)' 'MRYFAYGSNMSLPRLKERVPSAVRLGTFTLTEHSLRFHKVSSKDGSGKCDALFTPNPKDVVV' A
#
# COMPACT_ATOMS: atom_id res chain seq x y z
N MET A 1 4.64 16.25 -3.43
CA MET A 1 3.85 15.04 -3.81
C MET A 1 3.33 14.37 -2.55
N ARG A 2 2.10 13.85 -2.55
CA ARG A 2 1.54 13.03 -1.45
C ARG A 2 1.49 11.57 -1.91
N TYR A 3 1.89 10.63 -1.05
CA TYR A 3 1.96 9.21 -1.35
C TYR A 3 1.21 8.41 -0.27
N PHE A 4 0.21 7.64 -0.69
CA PHE A 4 -0.56 6.75 0.18
C PHE A 4 0.06 5.35 0.12
N ALA A 5 0.62 4.88 1.24
CA ALA A 5 1.24 3.56 1.34
C ALA A 5 0.27 2.58 1.99
N TYR A 6 0.05 1.43 1.34
CA TYR A 6 -0.91 0.39 1.77
C TYR A 6 -0.26 -1.01 1.71
N GLY A 7 1.05 -1.09 1.94
CA GLY A 7 1.82 -2.32 1.87
C GLY A 7 3.19 -2.14 2.49
N SER A 8 4.22 -2.80 1.97
CA SER A 8 5.56 -2.78 2.59
C SER A 8 6.20 -1.38 2.78
N ASN A 9 5.76 -0.38 2.02
CA ASN A 9 6.19 1.01 2.19
C ASN A 9 5.55 1.73 3.40
N MET A 10 4.61 1.11 4.11
CA MET A 10 4.09 1.61 5.39
C MET A 10 5.16 1.60 6.50
N SER A 11 6.18 0.74 6.37
CA SER A 11 7.36 0.81 7.23
C SER A 11 8.21 2.02 6.84
N LEU A 12 8.10 3.10 7.62
CA LEU A 12 8.86 4.33 7.38
C LEU A 12 10.38 4.09 7.33
N PRO A 13 11.01 3.27 8.20
CA PRO A 13 12.43 2.95 8.07
C PRO A 13 12.78 2.35 6.70
N ARG A 14 12.03 1.32 6.27
CA ARG A 14 12.24 0.65 4.98
C ARG A 14 11.96 1.56 3.77
N LEU A 15 11.04 2.50 3.91
CA LEU A 15 10.79 3.51 2.89
C LEU A 15 11.97 4.48 2.81
N LYS A 16 12.47 4.95 3.96
CA LYS A 16 13.58 5.90 4.04
C LYS A 16 14.91 5.38 3.52
N GLU A 17 15.14 4.06 3.56
CA GLU A 17 16.29 3.43 2.88
C GLU A 17 16.37 3.75 1.39
N ARG A 18 15.21 3.96 0.72
CA ARG A 18 15.12 4.28 -0.71
C ARG A 18 14.72 5.74 -0.97
N VAL A 19 14.01 6.36 -0.02
CA VAL A 19 13.49 7.73 -0.11
C VAL A 19 13.78 8.47 1.21
N PRO A 20 15.01 8.96 1.44
CA PRO A 20 15.41 9.52 2.74
C PRO A 20 14.57 10.73 3.20
N SER A 21 14.04 11.50 2.25
CA SER A 21 13.21 12.68 2.50
C SER A 21 11.76 12.37 2.88
N ALA A 22 11.36 11.08 2.91
CA ALA A 22 9.99 10.70 3.23
C ALA A 22 9.62 11.09 4.67
N VAL A 23 8.48 11.76 4.83
CA VAL A 23 7.93 12.16 6.13
C VAL A 23 6.52 11.58 6.27
N ARG A 24 6.21 10.99 7.44
CA ARG A 24 4.87 10.49 7.74
C ARG A 24 3.92 11.66 7.97
N LEU A 25 2.86 11.75 7.16
CA LEU A 25 1.82 12.77 7.33
C LEU A 25 0.71 12.32 8.30
N GLY A 26 0.35 11.04 8.27
CA GLY A 26 -0.74 10.48 9.08
C GLY A 26 -1.25 9.16 8.52
N THR A 27 -2.34 8.68 9.09
CA THR A 27 -3.12 7.54 8.59
C THR A 27 -4.32 8.07 7.81
N PHE A 28 -4.60 7.49 6.66
CA PHE A 28 -5.67 7.90 5.76
C PHE A 28 -6.45 6.66 5.29
N THR A 29 -7.57 6.86 4.62
CA THR A 29 -8.39 5.75 4.12
C THR A 29 -8.66 5.92 2.63
N LEU A 30 -8.49 4.83 1.89
CA LEU A 30 -8.89 4.72 0.48
C LEU A 30 -10.17 3.88 0.42
N THR A 31 -11.27 4.50 0.03
CA THR A 31 -12.59 3.87 -0.11
C THR A 31 -12.73 3.12 -1.43
N GLU A 32 -13.65 2.16 -1.52
CA GLU A 32 -13.96 1.36 -2.72
C GLU A 32 -12.80 0.49 -3.20
N HIS A 33 -11.89 0.16 -2.29
CA HIS A 33 -10.73 -0.68 -2.57
C HIS A 33 -10.60 -1.78 -1.52
N SER A 34 -10.11 -2.93 -1.97
CA SER A 34 -9.85 -4.10 -1.13
C SER A 34 -8.38 -4.47 -1.19
N LEU A 35 -7.78 -4.74 -0.03
CA LEU A 35 -6.40 -5.21 0.07
C LEU A 35 -6.31 -6.66 -0.41
N ARG A 36 -5.49 -6.93 -1.43
CA ARG A 36 -5.35 -8.27 -2.02
C ARG A 36 -3.89 -8.65 -2.23
N PHE A 37 -3.56 -9.93 -2.05
CA PHE A 37 -2.23 -10.51 -2.30
C PHE A 37 -2.25 -11.45 -3.51
N HIS A 38 -2.86 -11.00 -4.61
CA HIS A 38 -3.12 -11.85 -5.78
C HIS A 38 -2.08 -11.68 -6.90
N LYS A 39 -1.19 -10.69 -6.79
CA LYS A 39 -0.12 -10.47 -7.77
C LYS A 39 1.08 -11.33 -7.40
N VAL A 40 1.43 -12.31 -8.24
CA VAL A 40 2.57 -13.21 -7.96
C VAL A 40 3.88 -12.51 -8.30
N SER A 41 4.80 -12.47 -7.35
CA SER A 41 6.15 -11.97 -7.51
C SER A 41 6.97 -12.90 -8.41
N SER A 42 7.51 -12.39 -9.51
CA SER A 42 8.47 -13.14 -10.33
C SER A 42 9.82 -13.37 -9.64
N LYS A 43 10.14 -12.58 -8.61
CA LYS A 43 11.43 -12.65 -7.89
C LYS A 43 11.48 -13.77 -6.86
N ASP A 44 10.39 -13.97 -6.13
CA ASP A 44 10.37 -14.81 -4.91
C ASP A 44 9.08 -15.64 -4.79
N GLY A 45 8.19 -15.64 -5.79
CA GLY A 45 6.94 -16.40 -5.80
C GLY A 45 5.87 -15.91 -4.81
N SER A 46 6.16 -14.92 -3.96
CA SER A 46 5.22 -14.43 -2.96
C SER A 46 4.11 -13.57 -3.56
N GLY A 47 2.96 -13.50 -2.87
CA GLY A 47 1.91 -12.55 -3.19
C GLY A 47 2.32 -11.10 -2.88
N LYS A 48 2.22 -10.21 -3.87
CA LYS A 48 2.40 -8.76 -3.71
C LYS A 48 1.06 -8.11 -3.45
N CYS A 49 1.09 -7.17 -2.52
CA CYS A 49 -0.07 -6.41 -2.08
C CYS A 49 -0.57 -5.49 -3.20
N ASP A 50 -1.90 -5.39 -3.32
CA ASP A 50 -2.62 -4.52 -4.24
C ASP A 50 -3.82 -3.90 -3.55
N ALA A 51 -4.13 -2.65 -3.89
CA ALA A 51 -5.40 -2.02 -3.56
C ALA A 51 -6.29 -2.17 -4.80
N LEU A 52 -7.04 -3.26 -4.85
CA LEU A 52 -7.92 -3.58 -5.98
C LEU A 52 -9.21 -2.76 -5.85
N PHE A 53 -9.59 -2.01 -6.88
CA PHE A 53 -10.87 -1.30 -6.93
C PHE A 53 -12.05 -2.29 -6.97
N THR A 54 -13.07 -2.10 -6.13
CA THR A 54 -14.19 -3.06 -5.93
C THR A 54 -15.59 -2.46 -6.12
N PRO A 55 -15.70 -1.29 -6.76
CA PRO A 55 -16.78 -0.28 -6.62
C PRO A 55 -17.74 -0.39 -5.40
N ASN A 56 -17.28 -0.90 -4.26
CA ASN A 56 -18.12 -1.14 -3.09
C ASN A 56 -17.74 -0.12 -2.01
N PRO A 57 -18.64 0.83 -1.65
CA PRO A 57 -18.32 1.89 -0.70
C PRO A 57 -18.03 1.38 0.73
N LYS A 58 -18.34 0.12 1.03
CA LYS A 58 -18.00 -0.51 2.31
C LYS A 58 -16.57 -1.06 2.36
N ASP A 59 -15.94 -1.25 1.21
CA ASP A 59 -14.55 -1.71 1.16
C ASP A 59 -13.60 -0.53 1.38
N VAL A 60 -12.66 -0.71 2.30
CA VAL A 60 -11.68 0.32 2.65
C VAL A 60 -10.30 -0.28 2.84
N VAL A 61 -9.28 0.50 2.49
CA VAL A 61 -7.87 0.25 2.80
C VAL A 61 -7.35 1.40 3.66
N VAL A 62 -6.63 1.06 4.74
CA VAL A 62 -6.06 2.00 5.73
C VAL A 62 -4.54 1.93 5.71
#